data_AF-A0A7Y2FG27-F1
#
_entry.id   AF-A0A7Y2FG27-F1
#
_cell.length_a   1.000
_cell.length_b   1.000
_cell.length_c   1.000
_cell.angle_alpha   90.00
_cell.angle_beta   90.00
_cell.angle_gamma   90.00
#
_symmetry.space_group_name_H-M   'P 1'
#
loop_
_entity.id
_entity.type
_entity.pdbx_description
1 polymer ?
#
loop_
_entity_poly.entity_id
_entity_poly.type
_entity_poly.pdbx_seq_one_letter_code
_entity_poly.pdbx_strand_id
1 'polypeptide(L)'
;MSQFVRRACSFGMAIGFSAFLFGCGDDGSSPTDPGNGNGNGGGDSAPRDLAFEMSAMGPHIGQYVEISIVGDDGGKNARARVLESRIVLDPLPSAGFLVNLPDGVPSGAHDLDFFADLNMNGVYDAPPTDHAWRIALGASGDLAPTFEHNTTFTDIESPAPAQGGDFTMNVTGVDPHVGQLFEVRVFDNETDLTVGQYRLASIASADFTLVIPGIIRQGTEYTVDYYADLNGNGGYDAPTADHAWRDIATGGPSGLTIDFAHNTTFTDIGFTDSGGEVIAVLPAPTFSQIQSEILTPSCVNAGCHPGGGGPMSLAAGAAYDNLVNAASNYGIDNVEPGDAENSVLWLKVVGDPDFGNRMPLFGAALSQEQTDMIRDWIDAGALDN
;
A
#
# COMPACT_ATOMS: atom_id res chain seq x y z
N MET A 1 33.68 17.53 -5.85
CA MET A 1 33.19 17.40 -7.24
C MET A 1 33.23 15.92 -7.58
N SER A 2 32.25 15.16 -7.09
CA SER A 2 32.09 13.74 -7.40
C SER A 2 30.91 13.62 -8.36
N GLN A 3 31.14 13.01 -9.52
CA GLN A 3 30.14 12.83 -10.57
C GLN A 3 29.30 11.59 -10.24
N PHE A 4 27.99 11.77 -10.08
CA PHE A 4 27.01 10.69 -10.09
C PHE A 4 26.99 10.05 -11.48
N VAL A 5 27.35 8.77 -11.58
CA VAL A 5 27.15 7.98 -12.80
C VAL A 5 25.73 7.41 -12.74
N ARG A 6 24.83 7.98 -13.54
CA ARG A 6 23.45 7.46 -13.71
C ARG A 6 23.48 6.21 -14.58
N ARG A 7 22.87 5.11 -14.13
CA ARG A 7 22.49 3.98 -14.99
C ARG A 7 21.25 4.39 -15.79
N ALA A 8 21.29 4.20 -17.11
CA ALA A 8 20.16 4.41 -18.00
C ALA A 8 19.83 3.08 -18.68
N CYS A 9 18.60 2.58 -18.51
CA CYS A 9 18.08 1.44 -19.26
C CYS A 9 17.53 1.92 -20.62
N SER A 10 17.93 1.26 -21.71
CA SER A 10 17.47 1.54 -23.07
C SER A 10 16.35 0.56 -23.46
N PHE A 11 15.21 1.07 -23.92
CA PHE A 11 14.07 0.28 -24.39
C PHE A 11 14.27 -0.24 -25.83
N GLY A 12 14.10 -1.55 -26.02
CA GLY A 12 13.92 -2.19 -27.32
C GLY A 12 12.59 -2.93 -27.36
N MET A 13 11.61 -2.38 -28.08
CA MET A 13 10.26 -2.94 -28.22
C MET A 13 10.29 -4.21 -29.10
N ALA A 14 9.82 -5.34 -28.58
CA ALA A 14 9.46 -6.52 -29.37
C ALA A 14 8.14 -7.11 -28.88
N ILE A 15 7.21 -7.27 -29.82
CA ILE A 15 5.83 -7.69 -29.64
C ILE A 15 5.78 -9.22 -29.54
N GLY A 16 5.18 -9.77 -28.47
CA GLY A 16 4.83 -11.20 -28.43
C GLY A 16 4.62 -11.80 -27.02
N PHE A 17 3.39 -12.23 -26.73
CA PHE A 17 2.95 -12.96 -25.53
C PHE A 17 3.82 -14.19 -25.20
N SER A 18 4.46 -14.20 -24.02
CA SER A 18 4.62 -15.36 -23.12
C SER A 18 5.37 -14.94 -21.84
N ALA A 19 5.04 -15.59 -20.73
CA ALA A 19 5.53 -15.34 -19.37
C ALA A 19 7.02 -14.97 -19.27
N PHE A 20 7.33 -13.84 -18.63
CA PHE A 20 8.69 -13.40 -18.32
C PHE A 20 9.08 -13.83 -16.90
N LEU A 21 9.99 -14.79 -16.81
CA LEU A 21 10.91 -14.94 -15.67
C LEU A 21 12.01 -13.89 -15.85
N PHE A 22 12.11 -12.92 -14.95
CA PHE A 22 13.18 -11.94 -14.95
C PHE A 22 14.46 -12.54 -14.36
N GLY A 23 15.53 -12.54 -15.14
CA GLY A 23 16.90 -12.70 -14.68
C GLY A 23 17.74 -11.57 -15.27
N CYS A 24 18.21 -10.66 -14.43
CA CYS A 24 19.20 -9.67 -14.83
C CYS A 24 20.56 -10.36 -15.02
N GLY A 25 21.10 -10.29 -16.22
CA GLY A 25 22.48 -10.71 -16.53
C GLY A 25 23.44 -9.55 -16.34
N ASP A 26 24.51 -9.79 -15.58
CA ASP A 26 25.66 -8.90 -15.43
C ASP A 26 26.30 -8.57 -16.78
N ASP A 27 26.25 -7.31 -17.22
CA ASP A 27 27.15 -6.76 -18.22
C ASP A 27 28.27 -5.95 -17.55
N GLY A 28 29.22 -6.71 -16.96
CA GLY A 28 30.46 -6.15 -16.45
C GLY A 28 31.23 -5.38 -17.52
N SER A 29 31.50 -4.10 -17.26
CA SER A 29 32.80 -3.48 -17.51
C SER A 29 32.89 -2.07 -16.90
N SER A 30 33.51 -1.97 -15.72
CA SER A 30 34.19 -0.74 -15.29
C SER A 30 35.70 -0.94 -15.39
N PRO A 31 36.45 -0.09 -16.11
CA PRO A 31 37.91 -0.16 -16.16
C PRO A 31 38.51 0.76 -15.10
N THR A 32 39.05 0.20 -14.01
CA THR A 32 40.33 0.57 -13.37
C THR A 32 40.47 -0.09 -11.98
N ASP A 33 41.30 -1.13 -11.85
CA ASP A 33 42.46 -1.22 -10.94
C ASP A 33 43.19 -2.57 -11.15
N PRO A 34 44.54 -2.64 -11.15
CA PRO A 34 45.25 -3.86 -11.51
C PRO A 34 45.40 -4.78 -10.29
N GLY A 35 44.80 -5.96 -10.40
CA GLY A 35 45.31 -7.21 -9.84
C GLY A 35 45.69 -7.25 -8.36
N ASN A 36 44.79 -7.77 -7.54
CA ASN A 36 45.18 -8.76 -6.54
C ASN A 36 44.10 -9.84 -6.44
N GLY A 37 44.42 -11.03 -6.93
CA GLY A 37 43.55 -12.19 -6.83
C GLY A 37 43.49 -12.69 -5.40
N ASN A 38 42.31 -12.63 -4.81
CA ASN A 38 41.91 -13.63 -3.81
C ASN A 38 40.40 -13.81 -3.91
N GLY A 39 39.98 -14.95 -4.48
CA GLY A 39 38.57 -15.33 -4.54
C GLY A 39 38.06 -15.55 -3.13
N ASN A 40 37.11 -14.72 -2.70
CA ASN A 40 36.23 -15.01 -1.59
C ASN A 40 34.84 -14.48 -1.99
N GLY A 41 33.81 -15.32 -1.89
CA GLY A 41 32.46 -15.04 -2.38
C GLY A 41 31.92 -13.72 -1.83
N GLY A 42 31.53 -12.81 -2.72
CA GLY A 42 30.82 -11.58 -2.36
C GLY A 42 29.40 -11.95 -1.97
N GLY A 43 29.11 -11.93 -0.67
CA GLY A 43 27.74 -11.93 -0.18
C GLY A 43 27.09 -10.59 -0.49
N ASP A 44 25.87 -10.64 -1.00
CA ASP A 44 25.02 -9.50 -1.33
C ASP A 44 24.67 -8.72 -0.04
N SER A 45 25.46 -7.70 0.29
CA SER A 45 25.31 -6.90 1.52
C SER A 45 24.57 -5.58 1.30
N ALA A 46 24.10 -5.33 0.08
CA ALA A 46 23.34 -4.13 -0.24
C ALA A 46 21.89 -4.26 0.30
N PRO A 47 21.27 -3.13 0.68
CA PRO A 47 19.82 -3.02 0.78
C PRO A 47 19.13 -3.50 -0.50
N ARG A 48 17.89 -3.95 -0.36
CA ARG A 48 17.09 -4.54 -1.43
C ARG A 48 15.78 -3.81 -1.57
N ASP A 49 15.24 -3.80 -2.78
CA ASP A 49 13.95 -3.17 -3.06
C ASP A 49 12.80 -4.08 -2.63
N LEU A 50 11.71 -3.45 -2.18
CA LEU A 50 10.43 -4.11 -1.93
C LEU A 50 9.35 -3.56 -2.87
N ALA A 51 8.63 -4.46 -3.53
CA ALA A 51 7.43 -4.20 -4.32
C ALA A 51 6.29 -5.11 -3.79
N PHE A 52 5.66 -4.71 -2.68
CA PHE A 52 4.64 -5.50 -2.01
C PHE A 52 3.25 -5.22 -2.60
N GLU A 53 2.66 -6.22 -3.26
CA GLU A 53 1.33 -6.13 -3.86
C GLU A 53 0.27 -6.66 -2.88
N MET A 54 -0.67 -5.80 -2.48
CA MET A 54 -1.86 -6.17 -1.72
C MET A 54 -3.09 -6.17 -2.63
N SER A 55 -3.99 -7.12 -2.40
CA SER A 55 -5.24 -7.29 -3.15
C SER A 55 -6.38 -7.70 -2.22
N ALA A 56 -7.62 -7.45 -2.66
CA ALA A 56 -8.85 -7.73 -1.92
C ALA A 56 -8.93 -7.03 -0.54
N MET A 57 -8.19 -5.94 -0.32
CA MET A 57 -8.18 -5.20 0.95
C MET A 57 -9.41 -4.29 1.16
N GLY A 58 -10.52 -4.55 0.48
CA GLY A 58 -11.76 -3.76 0.56
C GLY A 58 -12.26 -3.45 1.97
N PRO A 59 -12.25 -4.42 2.91
CA PRO A 59 -12.61 -4.19 4.31
C PRO A 59 -11.81 -3.08 5.01
N HIS A 60 -10.62 -2.78 4.50
CA HIS A 60 -9.61 -1.93 5.10
C HIS A 60 -9.38 -0.61 4.35
N ILE A 61 -10.13 -0.34 3.27
CA ILE A 61 -10.11 0.99 2.62
C ILE A 61 -10.49 2.06 3.65
N GLY A 62 -9.74 3.16 3.67
CA GLY A 62 -9.98 4.25 4.63
C GLY A 62 -9.43 3.99 6.04
N GLN A 63 -8.81 2.83 6.29
CA GLN A 63 -8.14 2.54 7.55
C GLN A 63 -6.64 2.86 7.48
N TYR A 64 -6.04 3.12 8.64
CA TYR A 64 -4.61 3.19 8.78
C TYR A 64 -4.00 1.80 8.59
N VAL A 65 -3.02 1.68 7.68
CA VAL A 65 -2.27 0.44 7.46
C VAL A 65 -0.79 0.71 7.69
N GLU A 66 -0.18 -0.06 8.58
CA GLU A 66 1.27 -0.04 8.79
C GLU A 66 1.87 -1.35 8.30
N ILE A 67 3.00 -1.23 7.60
CA ILE A 67 3.83 -2.34 7.16
C ILE A 67 5.21 -2.15 7.77
N SER A 68 5.74 -3.20 8.38
CA SER A 68 7.03 -3.23 9.05
C SER A 68 7.90 -4.35 8.48
N ILE A 69 9.13 -4.02 8.11
CA ILE A 69 10.17 -4.99 7.81
C ILE A 69 10.88 -5.30 9.12
N VAL A 70 10.88 -6.57 9.49
CA VAL A 70 11.29 -7.02 10.81
C VAL A 70 12.37 -8.08 10.69
N GLY A 71 13.53 -7.80 11.28
CA GLY A 71 14.65 -8.73 11.40
C GLY A 71 14.70 -9.45 12.73
N ASP A 72 15.71 -10.32 12.88
CA ASP A 72 16.13 -10.81 14.19
C ASP A 72 17.14 -9.85 14.84
N ASP A 73 17.28 -9.90 16.17
CA ASP A 73 18.22 -9.02 16.88
C ASP A 73 19.71 -9.39 16.71
N GLY A 74 20.07 -10.11 15.64
CA GLY A 74 21.41 -10.66 15.42
C GLY A 74 21.78 -11.75 16.41
N GLY A 75 20.78 -12.46 16.96
CA GLY A 75 20.95 -13.59 17.87
C GLY A 75 21.30 -13.22 19.32
N LYS A 76 21.10 -11.95 19.73
CA LYS A 76 21.26 -11.53 21.13
C LYS A 76 20.14 -12.12 21.99
N ASN A 77 18.96 -12.34 21.42
CA ASN A 77 17.84 -13.06 22.00
C ASN A 77 17.15 -13.88 20.91
N ALA A 78 16.97 -15.18 21.15
CA ALA A 78 16.43 -16.14 20.16
C ALA A 78 14.98 -15.88 19.67
N ARG A 79 14.36 -14.76 20.06
CA ARG A 79 12.99 -14.33 19.67
C ARG A 79 12.82 -12.81 19.58
N ALA A 80 13.85 -12.00 19.79
CA ALA A 80 13.63 -10.55 19.73
C ALA A 80 13.51 -10.12 18.27
N ARG A 81 12.36 -9.53 17.96
CA ARG A 81 11.98 -9.04 16.64
C ARG A 81 12.28 -7.55 16.58
N VAL A 82 12.97 -7.13 15.54
CA VAL A 82 13.58 -5.80 15.45
C VAL A 82 13.09 -5.08 14.20
N LEU A 83 12.54 -3.87 14.37
CA LEU A 83 12.01 -3.05 13.28
C LEU A 83 13.13 -2.43 12.43
N GLU A 84 13.32 -2.91 11.21
CA GLU A 84 14.33 -2.37 10.27
C GLU A 84 13.78 -1.18 9.46
N SER A 85 12.55 -1.31 8.94
CA SER A 85 11.91 -0.30 8.12
C SER A 85 10.40 -0.27 8.36
N ARG A 86 9.78 0.90 8.20
CA ARG A 86 8.33 1.09 8.40
C ARG A 86 7.70 1.90 7.29
N ILE A 87 6.57 1.41 6.77
CA ILE A 87 5.71 2.11 5.83
C ILE A 87 4.37 2.36 6.51
N VAL A 88 3.83 3.57 6.33
CA VAL A 88 2.50 3.97 6.78
C VAL A 88 1.67 4.38 5.58
N LEU A 89 0.48 3.80 5.46
CA LEU A 89 -0.57 4.20 4.53
C LEU A 89 -1.71 4.83 5.33
N ASP A 90 -1.92 6.12 5.15
CA ASP A 90 -2.87 6.91 5.93
C ASP A 90 -3.85 7.67 5.02
N PRO A 91 -5.05 7.13 4.80
CA PRO A 91 -5.41 5.72 4.95
C PRO A 91 -4.96 4.87 3.74
N LEU A 92 -5.23 3.56 3.79
CA LEU A 92 -5.22 2.69 2.61
C LEU A 92 -6.20 3.23 1.55
N PRO A 93 -5.73 3.58 0.34
CA PRO A 93 -6.55 4.30 -0.63
C PRO A 93 -7.43 3.40 -1.51
N SER A 94 -7.11 2.10 -1.59
CA SER A 94 -7.80 1.14 -2.46
C SER A 94 -7.59 -0.29 -1.99
N ALA A 95 -8.46 -1.19 -2.41
CA ALA A 95 -8.38 -2.61 -2.07
C ALA A 95 -7.20 -3.34 -2.74
N GLY A 96 -6.79 -2.87 -3.92
CA GLY A 96 -5.57 -3.28 -4.58
C GLY A 96 -4.53 -2.17 -4.49
N PHE A 97 -3.37 -2.45 -3.94
CA PHE A 97 -2.34 -1.43 -3.72
C PHE A 97 -0.93 -2.03 -3.80
N LEU A 98 -0.06 -1.38 -4.57
CA LEU A 98 1.36 -1.71 -4.66
C LEU A 98 2.17 -0.77 -3.77
N VAL A 99 2.87 -1.33 -2.79
CA VAL A 99 3.79 -0.60 -1.92
C VAL A 99 5.21 -0.78 -2.44
N ASN A 100 5.84 0.33 -2.83
CA ASN A 100 7.23 0.35 -3.26
C ASN A 100 8.10 1.00 -2.17
N LEU A 101 9.11 0.27 -1.70
CA LEU A 101 10.11 0.76 -0.77
C LEU A 101 11.51 0.44 -1.33
N PRO A 102 12.09 1.32 -2.16
CA PRO A 102 13.43 1.13 -2.70
C PRO A 102 14.46 1.18 -1.57
N ASP A 103 15.48 0.32 -1.65
CA ASP A 103 16.52 0.14 -0.63
C ASP A 103 15.91 -0.03 0.78
N GLY A 104 14.74 -0.68 0.88
CA GLY A 104 13.93 -0.74 2.09
C GLY A 104 14.15 -1.97 2.96
N VAL A 105 14.82 -2.99 2.44
CA VAL A 105 15.00 -4.26 3.13
C VAL A 105 16.48 -4.59 3.26
N PRO A 106 17.02 -4.77 4.48
CA PRO A 106 18.41 -5.19 4.65
C PRO A 106 18.70 -6.55 4.01
N SER A 107 19.99 -6.84 3.78
CA SER A 107 20.43 -8.17 3.32
C SER A 107 20.04 -9.27 4.32
N GLY A 108 19.71 -10.47 3.84
CA GLY A 108 19.28 -11.59 4.70
C GLY A 108 17.76 -11.76 4.79
N ALA A 109 17.33 -12.81 5.50
CA ALA A 109 15.91 -13.12 5.64
C ALA A 109 15.26 -12.20 6.68
N HIS A 110 14.04 -11.77 6.40
CA HIS A 110 13.25 -10.87 7.24
C HIS A 110 11.79 -11.33 7.23
N ASP A 111 10.98 -10.74 8.10
CA ASP A 111 9.53 -10.82 8.02
C ASP A 111 8.98 -9.47 7.53
N LEU A 112 7.89 -9.52 6.75
CA LEU A 112 7.02 -8.39 6.47
C LEU A 112 5.78 -8.57 7.34
N ASP A 113 5.70 -7.77 8.39
CA ASP A 113 4.52 -7.67 9.25
C ASP A 113 3.68 -6.50 8.81
N PHE A 114 2.37 -6.65 8.86
CA PHE A 114 1.49 -5.53 8.60
C PHE A 114 0.16 -5.70 9.31
N PHE A 115 -0.48 -4.58 9.61
CA PHE A 115 -1.81 -4.56 10.19
C PHE A 115 -2.66 -3.45 9.59
N ALA A 116 -3.97 -3.66 9.62
CA ALA A 116 -4.98 -2.64 9.36
C ALA A 116 -5.69 -2.30 10.67
N ASP A 117 -5.68 -1.01 11.02
CA ASP A 117 -6.26 -0.44 12.24
C ASP A 117 -7.79 -0.43 12.14
N LEU A 118 -8.41 -1.50 12.61
CA LEU A 118 -9.85 -1.70 12.50
C LEU A 118 -10.61 -0.88 13.55
N ASN A 119 -9.98 -0.65 14.71
CA ASN A 119 -10.59 0.10 15.80
C ASN A 119 -10.36 1.63 15.71
N MET A 120 -9.52 2.06 14.76
CA MET A 120 -9.20 3.45 14.43
C MET A 120 -8.53 4.22 15.58
N ASN A 121 -7.66 3.55 16.35
CA ASN A 121 -6.95 4.18 17.47
C ASN A 121 -5.51 4.59 17.11
N GLY A 122 -5.04 4.30 15.89
CA GLY A 122 -3.74 4.66 15.35
C GLY A 122 -2.58 3.80 15.86
N VAL A 123 -2.83 2.68 16.54
CA VAL A 123 -1.80 1.78 17.06
C VAL A 123 -2.18 0.32 16.87
N TYR A 124 -1.18 -0.56 16.74
CA TYR A 124 -1.45 -1.99 16.65
C TYR A 124 -1.99 -2.55 17.98
N ASP A 125 -3.16 -3.16 17.90
CA ASP A 125 -3.75 -4.04 18.92
C ASP A 125 -3.89 -5.47 18.38
N ALA A 126 -3.42 -6.44 19.16
CA ALA A 126 -3.45 -7.84 18.73
C ALA A 126 -4.86 -8.30 18.28
N PRO A 127 -4.95 -9.12 17.22
CA PRO A 127 -6.22 -9.66 16.75
C PRO A 127 -7.04 -10.30 17.90
N PRO A 128 -8.37 -10.11 17.92
CA PRO A 128 -9.20 -9.63 16.82
C PRO A 128 -9.45 -8.10 16.80
N THR A 129 -8.71 -7.33 17.60
CA THR A 129 -8.94 -5.87 17.66
C THR A 129 -8.55 -5.22 16.34
N ASP A 130 -7.35 -5.53 15.83
CA ASP A 130 -6.93 -5.22 14.47
C ASP A 130 -6.76 -6.50 13.65
N HIS A 131 -6.69 -6.34 12.33
CA HIS A 131 -6.35 -7.42 11.44
C HIS A 131 -4.86 -7.33 11.10
N ALA A 132 -4.12 -8.40 11.35
CA ALA A 132 -2.67 -8.42 11.15
C ALA A 132 -2.19 -9.72 10.53
N TRP A 133 -1.10 -9.62 9.77
CA TRP A 133 -0.53 -10.72 8.99
C TRP A 133 0.99 -10.62 8.94
N ARG A 134 1.62 -11.76 8.64
CA ARG A 134 3.07 -11.90 8.45
C ARG A 134 3.37 -12.66 7.18
N ILE A 135 4.36 -12.15 6.43
CA ILE A 135 4.92 -12.81 5.25
C ILE A 135 6.43 -12.96 5.46
N ALA A 136 6.95 -14.17 5.27
CA ALA A 136 8.40 -14.38 5.31
C ALA A 136 9.04 -13.85 4.01
N LEU A 137 10.07 -13.03 4.14
CA LEU A 137 10.84 -12.48 3.03
C LEU A 137 12.11 -13.31 2.78
N GLY A 138 12.42 -13.50 1.50
CA GLY A 138 13.63 -14.20 1.06
C GLY A 138 14.92 -13.52 1.51
N ALA A 139 16.03 -14.25 1.41
CA ALA A 139 17.34 -13.79 1.90
C ALA A 139 18.18 -13.02 0.86
N SER A 140 17.75 -12.91 -0.39
CA SER A 140 18.55 -12.37 -1.49
C SER A 140 17.69 -11.77 -2.60
N GLY A 141 18.21 -10.75 -3.28
CA GLY A 141 17.53 -10.07 -4.39
C GLY A 141 16.31 -9.26 -3.98
N ASP A 142 15.83 -8.44 -4.91
CA ASP A 142 14.62 -7.64 -4.72
C ASP A 142 13.39 -8.51 -4.48
N LEU A 143 12.47 -7.98 -3.69
CA LEU A 143 11.35 -8.72 -3.12
C LEU A 143 10.04 -8.21 -3.69
N ALA A 144 9.24 -9.11 -4.26
CA ALA A 144 7.88 -8.81 -4.73
C ALA A 144 6.85 -9.76 -4.10
N PRO A 145 6.63 -9.73 -2.78
CA PRO A 145 5.60 -10.54 -2.15
C PRO A 145 4.21 -10.05 -2.61
N THR A 146 3.28 -10.99 -2.68
CA THR A 146 1.86 -10.72 -2.97
C THR A 146 1.01 -11.13 -1.76
N PHE A 147 -0.01 -10.36 -1.45
CA PHE A 147 -1.00 -10.67 -0.43
C PHE A 147 -2.40 -10.49 -0.98
N GLU A 148 -3.24 -11.48 -0.72
CA GLU A 148 -4.68 -11.40 -0.91
C GLU A 148 -5.31 -11.44 0.49
N HIS A 149 -6.21 -10.49 0.74
CA HIS A 149 -6.91 -10.39 2.02
C HIS A 149 -7.52 -11.73 2.43
N ASN A 150 -7.34 -12.09 3.69
CA ASN A 150 -7.89 -13.30 4.26
C ASN A 150 -8.11 -13.13 5.76
N THR A 151 -8.97 -13.95 6.32
CA THR A 151 -9.33 -13.89 7.75
C THR A 151 -8.40 -14.73 8.64
N THR A 152 -7.21 -15.10 8.16
CA THR A 152 -6.21 -15.86 8.94
C THR A 152 -5.25 -14.87 9.60
N PHE A 153 -5.69 -14.27 10.70
CA PHE A 153 -4.91 -13.26 11.40
C PHE A 153 -3.75 -13.89 12.19
N THR A 154 -2.62 -13.20 12.17
CA THR A 154 -1.42 -13.52 12.94
C THR A 154 -1.18 -12.42 13.95
N ASP A 155 -1.05 -12.79 15.23
CA ASP A 155 -0.50 -11.83 16.21
C ASP A 155 0.96 -11.57 15.84
N ILE A 156 1.21 -10.37 15.31
CA ILE A 156 2.54 -9.99 14.86
C ILE A 156 3.46 -9.66 16.05
N GLU A 157 2.91 -9.48 17.25
CA GLU A 157 3.57 -8.83 18.38
C GLU A 157 4.02 -7.41 18.02
N SER A 158 4.21 -6.52 19.00
CA SER A 158 4.82 -5.21 18.69
C SER A 158 6.33 -5.40 18.53
N PRO A 159 6.92 -5.21 17.33
CA PRO A 159 8.36 -5.32 17.16
C PRO A 159 9.05 -4.25 18.00
N ALA A 160 10.18 -4.59 18.61
CA ALA A 160 10.99 -3.58 19.26
C ALA A 160 11.52 -2.61 18.19
N PRO A 161 11.52 -1.29 18.43
CA PRO A 161 12.21 -0.35 17.56
C PRO A 161 13.66 -0.84 17.41
N ALA A 162 14.18 -0.93 16.18
CA ALA A 162 15.58 -1.34 16.04
C ALA A 162 16.46 -0.42 16.86
N GLN A 163 16.29 0.89 16.71
CA GLN A 163 17.30 1.82 17.16
C GLN A 163 16.68 3.23 17.33
N GLY A 164 16.54 3.70 18.58
CA GLY A 164 16.48 5.14 18.95
C GLY A 164 15.12 5.79 19.28
N GLY A 165 14.31 6.24 18.30
CA GLY A 165 13.09 7.03 18.53
C GLY A 165 12.26 7.31 17.28
N ASP A 166 11.26 8.18 17.37
CA ASP A 166 10.30 8.42 16.28
C ASP A 166 10.81 9.45 15.26
N PHE A 167 10.36 9.33 14.01
CA PHE A 167 10.40 10.43 13.07
C PHE A 167 9.10 11.24 13.18
N THR A 168 9.20 12.55 13.33
CA THR A 168 8.06 13.47 13.37
C THR A 168 8.26 14.56 12.33
N MET A 169 7.24 14.86 11.54
CA MET A 169 7.25 16.02 10.65
C MET A 169 6.06 16.92 10.97
N ASN A 170 6.36 18.17 11.31
CA ASN A 170 5.37 19.22 11.48
C ASN A 170 5.31 20.02 10.17
N VAL A 171 4.18 19.94 9.47
CA VAL A 171 3.94 20.62 8.20
C VAL A 171 3.03 21.82 8.45
N THR A 172 3.41 22.98 7.93
CA THR A 172 2.62 24.22 8.08
C THR A 172 2.49 25.01 6.78
N GLY A 173 1.33 25.66 6.61
CA GLY A 173 1.05 26.57 5.50
C GLY A 173 0.94 25.92 4.13
N VAL A 174 0.62 24.62 4.05
CA VAL A 174 0.42 23.90 2.78
C VAL A 174 -1.00 24.04 2.23
N ASP A 175 -1.68 25.17 2.46
CA ASP A 175 -3.00 25.47 1.89
C ASP A 175 -3.12 25.15 0.37
N PRO A 176 -2.11 25.40 -0.48
CA PRO A 176 -2.20 25.09 -1.90
C PRO A 176 -2.29 23.59 -2.22
N HIS A 177 -1.96 22.73 -1.26
CA HIS A 177 -1.86 21.28 -1.41
C HIS A 177 -2.98 20.53 -0.69
N VAL A 178 -3.92 21.22 -0.02
CA VAL A 178 -5.10 20.58 0.57
C VAL A 178 -5.85 19.77 -0.49
N GLY A 179 -6.15 18.51 -0.18
CA GLY A 179 -6.76 17.55 -1.09
C GLY A 179 -5.76 16.68 -1.87
N GLN A 180 -4.49 17.08 -1.95
CA GLN A 180 -3.46 16.33 -2.68
C GLN A 180 -2.82 15.24 -1.82
N LEU A 181 -2.25 14.25 -2.48
CA LEU A 181 -1.41 13.26 -1.82
C LEU A 181 -0.12 13.90 -1.32
N PHE A 182 0.35 13.45 -0.17
CA PHE A 182 1.64 13.82 0.39
C PHE A 182 2.41 12.57 0.81
N GLU A 183 3.64 12.42 0.36
CA GLU A 183 4.47 11.28 0.73
C GLU A 183 5.83 11.75 1.25
N VAL A 184 6.31 11.06 2.29
CA VAL A 184 7.62 11.26 2.91
C VAL A 184 8.41 9.96 2.85
N ARG A 185 9.70 10.02 2.54
CA ARG A 185 10.66 8.93 2.75
C ARG A 185 11.82 9.39 3.63
N VAL A 186 12.23 8.52 4.53
CA VAL A 186 13.35 8.74 5.47
C VAL A 186 14.44 7.74 5.14
N PHE A 187 15.56 8.25 4.66
CA PHE A 187 16.71 7.48 4.22
C PHE A 187 17.86 7.63 5.22
N ASP A 188 18.38 6.50 5.69
CA ASP A 188 19.51 6.41 6.61
C ASP A 188 20.83 6.49 5.84
N ASN A 189 21.55 7.61 5.97
CA ASN A 189 22.77 7.86 5.21
C ASN A 189 23.97 7.00 5.67
N GLU A 190 23.87 6.29 6.80
CA GLU A 190 24.95 5.42 7.29
C GLU A 190 24.84 4.01 6.73
N THR A 191 23.61 3.51 6.54
CA THR A 191 23.33 2.14 6.08
C THR A 191 22.84 2.08 4.65
N ASP A 192 22.66 3.23 4.00
CA ASP A 192 22.04 3.38 2.68
C ASP A 192 20.63 2.76 2.60
N LEU A 193 19.88 2.78 3.71
CA LEU A 193 18.59 2.08 3.87
C LEU A 193 17.43 3.09 3.96
N THR A 194 16.35 2.87 3.21
CA THR A 194 15.08 3.57 3.42
C THR A 194 14.38 2.97 4.63
N VAL A 195 14.50 3.63 5.78
CA VAL A 195 13.95 3.17 7.07
C VAL A 195 12.48 3.58 7.28
N GLY A 196 11.99 4.57 6.52
CA GLY A 196 10.65 5.11 6.70
C GLY A 196 9.98 5.53 5.40
N GLN A 197 8.69 5.24 5.26
CA GLN A 197 7.79 5.83 4.28
C GLN A 197 6.46 6.20 4.95
N TYR A 198 5.95 7.40 4.70
CA TYR A 198 4.60 7.79 5.12
C TYR A 198 3.85 8.31 3.90
N ARG A 199 2.72 7.71 3.57
CA ARG A 199 1.87 8.11 2.45
C ARG A 199 0.51 8.57 3.00
N LEU A 200 0.31 9.88 2.98
CA LEU A 200 -0.95 10.52 3.32
C LEU A 200 -1.77 10.65 2.03
N ALA A 201 -2.86 9.88 1.91
CA ALA A 201 -3.64 9.80 0.68
C ALA A 201 -4.24 11.15 0.27
N SER A 202 -4.57 12.01 1.24
CA SER A 202 -5.07 13.36 0.99
C SER A 202 -4.80 14.29 2.17
N ILE A 203 -4.21 15.46 1.91
CA ILE A 203 -3.99 16.50 2.94
C ILE A 203 -5.34 17.12 3.35
N ALA A 204 -5.75 16.91 4.60
CA ALA A 204 -7.02 17.43 5.12
C ALA A 204 -6.97 18.90 5.56
N SER A 205 -5.82 19.40 6.02
CA SER A 205 -5.64 20.76 6.54
C SER A 205 -4.29 21.34 6.17
N ALA A 206 -4.19 22.68 6.15
CA ALA A 206 -2.97 23.41 5.82
C ALA A 206 -1.81 23.17 6.79
N ASP A 207 -2.15 22.79 8.03
CA ASP A 207 -1.19 22.44 9.07
C ASP A 207 -1.52 21.03 9.57
N PHE A 208 -0.52 20.17 9.70
CA PHE A 208 -0.66 18.81 10.23
C PHE A 208 0.68 18.27 10.73
N THR A 209 0.62 17.18 11.49
CA THR A 209 1.79 16.44 11.95
C THR A 209 1.64 14.99 11.53
N LEU A 210 2.71 14.40 10.98
CA LEU A 210 2.83 12.97 10.75
C LEU A 210 3.95 12.38 11.60
N VAL A 211 3.83 11.09 11.92
CA VAL A 211 4.78 10.35 12.75
C VAL A 211 5.06 8.98 12.13
N ILE A 212 6.33 8.60 11.99
CA ILE A 212 6.75 7.22 11.74
C ILE A 212 7.46 6.72 12.99
N PRO A 213 6.84 5.85 13.81
CA PRO A 213 7.41 5.52 15.10
C PRO A 213 8.65 4.62 14.99
N GLY A 214 9.64 4.82 15.87
CA GLY A 214 10.72 3.86 16.12
C GLY A 214 11.80 3.69 15.03
N ILE A 215 11.89 4.56 14.03
CA ILE A 215 12.83 4.42 12.90
C ILE A 215 14.13 5.24 13.03
N ILE A 216 14.27 6.11 14.04
CA ILE A 216 15.36 7.10 14.11
C ILE A 216 16.43 6.74 15.14
N ARG A 217 17.68 6.62 14.68
CA ARG A 217 18.85 6.34 15.50
C ARG A 217 19.53 7.63 15.97
N GLN A 218 19.89 7.65 17.26
CA GLN A 218 20.62 8.79 17.81
C GLN A 218 22.00 8.92 17.15
N GLY A 219 22.32 10.11 16.65
CA GLY A 219 23.62 10.44 16.07
C GLY A 219 23.75 10.08 14.59
N THR A 220 22.75 9.41 14.01
CA THR A 220 22.72 9.04 12.59
C THR A 220 22.14 10.17 11.76
N GLU A 221 22.73 10.43 10.60
CA GLU A 221 22.23 11.42 9.64
C GLU A 221 21.20 10.79 8.69
N TYR A 222 20.11 11.49 8.49
CA TYR A 222 19.00 11.09 7.63
C TYR A 222 18.81 12.10 6.52
N THR A 223 18.54 11.59 5.32
CA THR A 223 17.93 12.37 4.23
C THR A 223 16.42 12.16 4.28
N VAL A 224 15.66 13.24 4.37
CA VAL A 224 14.20 13.22 4.41
C VAL A 224 13.68 13.89 3.16
N ASP A 225 13.06 13.10 2.30
CA ASP A 225 12.51 13.55 1.03
C ASP A 225 10.99 13.49 1.09
N TYR A 226 10.33 14.52 0.55
CA TYR A 226 8.88 14.57 0.56
C TYR A 226 8.34 15.39 -0.60
N TYR A 227 7.15 15.02 -1.05
CA TYR A 227 6.46 15.71 -2.14
C TYR A 227 4.95 15.78 -1.92
N ALA A 228 4.33 16.78 -2.54
CA ALA A 228 2.90 16.85 -2.75
C ALA A 228 2.61 16.59 -4.23
N ASP A 229 1.73 15.63 -4.51
CA ASP A 229 1.30 15.25 -5.86
C ASP A 229 0.38 16.33 -6.45
N LEU A 230 0.99 17.29 -7.13
CA LEU A 230 0.28 18.44 -7.67
C LEU A 230 -0.46 18.06 -8.95
N ASN A 231 0.04 17.08 -9.69
CA ASN A 231 -0.52 16.67 -10.96
C ASN A 231 -1.62 15.59 -10.82
N GLY A 232 -1.71 14.94 -9.67
CA GLY A 232 -2.76 14.02 -9.27
C GLY A 232 -2.64 12.63 -9.88
N ASN A 233 -1.43 12.19 -10.28
CA ASN A 233 -1.23 10.87 -10.86
C ASN A 233 -0.88 9.78 -9.83
N GLY A 234 -0.77 10.14 -8.56
CA GLY A 234 -0.50 9.26 -7.44
C GLY A 234 0.97 8.95 -7.18
N GLY A 235 1.90 9.45 -8.00
CA GLY A 235 3.34 9.19 -7.89
C GLY A 235 4.15 10.49 -7.88
N TYR A 236 5.47 10.36 -7.72
CA TYR A 236 6.37 11.51 -7.81
C TYR A 236 6.83 11.75 -9.25
N ASP A 237 6.67 12.98 -9.70
CA ASP A 237 7.31 13.54 -10.88
C ASP A 237 8.16 14.75 -10.51
N ALA A 238 9.35 14.84 -11.12
CA ALA A 238 10.26 15.95 -10.85
C ALA A 238 9.58 17.32 -11.06
N PRO A 239 9.86 18.32 -10.19
CA PRO A 239 9.33 19.65 -10.36
C PRO A 239 9.54 20.20 -11.78
N THR A 240 8.54 20.83 -12.40
CA THR A 240 7.34 21.42 -11.79
C THR A 240 6.08 20.55 -11.80
N ALA A 241 6.19 19.26 -12.15
CA ALA A 241 5.01 18.39 -12.15
C ALA A 241 4.46 18.24 -10.72
N ASP A 242 5.35 17.96 -9.77
CA ASP A 242 5.07 18.00 -8.33
C ASP A 242 5.91 19.05 -7.59
N HIS A 243 5.48 19.36 -6.37
CA HIS A 243 6.26 20.15 -5.45
C HIS A 243 6.97 19.23 -4.47
N ALA A 244 8.29 19.27 -4.45
CA ALA A 244 9.11 18.38 -3.65
C ALA A 244 10.24 19.11 -2.95
N TRP A 245 10.68 18.56 -1.82
CA TRP A 245 11.66 19.13 -0.93
C TRP A 245 12.51 18.03 -0.28
N ARG A 246 13.71 18.43 0.15
CA ARG A 246 14.68 17.57 0.84
C ARG A 246 15.21 18.29 2.05
N ASP A 247 15.18 17.62 3.19
CA ASP A 247 15.89 18.01 4.41
C ASP A 247 16.95 16.96 4.75
N ILE A 248 18.01 17.40 5.44
CA ILE A 248 19.03 16.52 5.99
C ILE A 248 19.21 16.87 7.46
N ALA A 249 19.07 15.89 8.33
CA ALA A 249 19.13 16.11 9.77
C ALA A 249 19.65 14.88 10.52
N THR A 250 20.21 15.12 11.71
CA THR A 250 20.75 14.05 12.56
C THR A 250 19.75 13.69 13.66
N GLY A 251 19.53 12.38 13.86
CA GLY A 251 18.67 11.87 14.91
C GLY A 251 19.14 12.25 16.31
N GLY A 252 18.20 12.73 17.13
CA GLY A 252 18.41 13.03 18.54
C GLY A 252 18.09 11.84 19.46
N PRO A 253 18.25 12.00 20.79
CA PRO A 253 17.94 10.96 21.77
C PRO A 253 16.43 10.66 21.92
N SER A 254 15.56 11.49 21.35
CA SER A 254 14.10 11.31 21.36
C SER A 254 13.52 11.10 19.96
N GLY A 255 14.37 10.83 18.96
CA GLY A 255 14.00 10.77 17.56
C GLY A 255 14.44 11.99 16.75
N LEU A 256 13.80 12.21 15.61
CA LEU A 256 14.08 13.32 14.69
C LEU A 256 12.79 14.09 14.43
N THR A 257 12.86 15.43 14.50
CA THR A 257 11.75 16.31 14.13
C THR A 257 12.16 17.24 12.99
N ILE A 258 11.36 17.27 11.94
CA ILE A 258 11.47 18.24 10.83
C ILE A 258 10.29 19.20 10.94
N ASP A 259 10.58 20.50 11.09
CA ASP A 259 9.59 21.57 11.05
C ASP A 259 9.59 22.22 9.66
N PHE A 260 8.67 21.79 8.81
CA PHE A 260 8.54 22.30 7.45
C PHE A 260 7.46 23.39 7.37
N ALA A 261 7.86 24.55 6.85
CA ALA A 261 6.95 25.59 6.41
C ALA A 261 6.95 25.64 4.89
N HIS A 262 5.76 25.57 4.30
CA HIS A 262 5.59 25.60 2.85
C HIS A 262 6.34 26.78 2.22
N ASN A 263 7.07 26.47 1.16
CA ASN A 263 7.84 27.44 0.41
C ASN A 263 7.95 26.99 -1.06
N THR A 264 8.37 27.90 -1.93
CA THR A 264 8.46 27.66 -3.37
C THR A 264 9.86 27.26 -3.83
N THR A 265 10.70 26.74 -2.93
CA THR A 265 12.05 26.27 -3.25
C THR A 265 12.02 24.76 -3.46
N PHE A 266 11.62 24.34 -4.66
CA PHE A 266 11.49 22.93 -4.98
C PHE A 266 12.84 22.28 -5.26
N THR A 267 13.01 21.06 -4.79
CA THR A 267 14.18 20.21 -5.03
C THR A 267 13.74 18.99 -5.81
N ASP A 268 14.42 18.69 -6.91
CA ASP A 268 14.30 17.36 -7.52
C ASP A 268 14.93 16.35 -6.56
N ILE A 269 14.09 15.61 -5.86
CA ILE A 269 14.48 14.59 -4.89
C ILE A 269 14.96 13.31 -5.58
N GLY A 270 14.75 13.18 -6.90
CA GLY A 270 15.18 12.02 -7.66
C GLY A 270 14.64 10.72 -7.11
N PHE A 271 13.43 10.74 -6.53
CA PHE A 271 12.66 9.53 -6.24
C PHE A 271 12.53 8.76 -7.56
N THR A 272 13.42 7.82 -7.75
CA THR A 272 13.26 6.81 -8.77
C THR A 272 12.35 5.79 -8.15
N ASP A 273 11.06 5.87 -8.45
CA ASP A 273 10.26 4.66 -8.54
C ASP A 273 10.85 3.86 -9.72
N SER A 274 12.01 3.23 -9.50
CA SER A 274 12.77 2.49 -10.51
C SER A 274 11.99 1.30 -11.08
N GLY A 275 10.80 1.02 -10.54
CA GLY A 275 9.74 0.21 -11.14
C GLY A 275 8.75 1.03 -11.93
N GLY A 276 9.21 1.86 -12.87
CA GLY A 276 8.38 2.59 -13.82
C GLY A 276 7.56 1.66 -14.70
N GLU A 277 6.45 1.16 -14.16
CA GLU A 277 5.18 0.87 -14.83
C GLU A 277 4.15 0.61 -13.74
N VAL A 278 3.05 1.39 -13.79
CA VAL A 278 1.82 1.30 -12.99
C VAL A 278 1.95 1.37 -11.47
N ILE A 279 1.65 2.57 -10.92
CA ILE A 279 0.68 2.64 -9.81
C ILE A 279 -0.63 2.08 -10.38
N ALA A 280 -0.72 0.76 -10.42
CA ALA A 280 -2.00 0.11 -10.47
C ALA A 280 -2.48 0.17 -9.03
N VAL A 281 -3.36 1.13 -8.73
CA VAL A 281 -4.61 0.70 -8.11
C VAL A 281 -5.02 -0.50 -8.96
N LEU A 282 -4.86 -1.72 -8.44
CA LEU A 282 -5.32 -2.89 -9.19
C LEU A 282 -6.76 -2.56 -9.56
N PRO A 283 -7.13 -2.66 -10.85
CA PRO A 283 -8.42 -2.17 -11.28
C PRO A 283 -9.47 -2.82 -10.39
N ALA A 284 -10.31 -1.98 -9.79
CA ALA A 284 -11.41 -2.47 -8.99
C ALA A 284 -12.18 -3.54 -9.78
N PRO A 285 -12.75 -4.55 -9.12
CA PRO A 285 -13.49 -5.61 -9.80
C PRO A 285 -14.47 -5.01 -10.80
N THR A 286 -14.43 -5.51 -12.03
CA THR A 286 -15.34 -5.04 -13.08
C THR A 286 -16.76 -5.49 -12.79
N PHE A 287 -17.77 -4.77 -13.28
CA PHE A 287 -19.15 -5.26 -13.19
C PHE A 287 -19.30 -6.64 -13.84
N SER A 288 -18.55 -6.91 -14.91
CA SER A 288 -18.47 -8.23 -15.56
C SER A 288 -18.00 -9.34 -14.60
N GLN A 289 -17.05 -9.07 -13.71
CA GLN A 289 -16.61 -10.00 -12.66
C GLN A 289 -17.69 -10.16 -11.59
N ILE A 290 -18.26 -9.06 -11.08
CA ILE A 290 -19.37 -9.11 -10.11
C ILE A 290 -20.54 -9.95 -10.65
N GLN A 291 -20.89 -9.75 -11.92
CA GLN A 291 -21.95 -10.50 -12.58
C GLN A 291 -21.61 -11.99 -12.69
N SER A 292 -20.41 -12.34 -13.15
CA SER A 292 -20.06 -13.73 -13.50
C SER A 292 -19.67 -14.58 -12.29
N GLU A 293 -19.08 -13.97 -11.26
CA GLU A 293 -18.55 -14.67 -10.08
C GLU A 293 -19.54 -14.66 -8.90
N ILE A 294 -20.46 -13.68 -8.86
CA ILE A 294 -21.33 -13.47 -7.69
C ILE A 294 -22.81 -13.44 -8.06
N LEU A 295 -23.26 -12.45 -8.82
CA LEU A 295 -24.70 -12.26 -9.05
C LEU A 295 -25.32 -13.46 -9.78
N THR A 296 -24.64 -13.96 -10.82
CA THR A 296 -25.12 -15.11 -11.58
C THR A 296 -25.10 -16.39 -10.74
N PRO A 297 -23.97 -16.80 -10.13
CA PRO A 297 -23.90 -18.06 -9.39
C PRO A 297 -24.72 -18.07 -8.10
N SER A 298 -24.69 -16.97 -7.33
CA SER A 298 -25.18 -16.95 -5.95
C SER A 298 -26.57 -16.32 -5.80
N CYS A 299 -27.02 -15.49 -6.74
CA CYS A 299 -28.30 -14.79 -6.64
C CYS A 299 -29.30 -15.25 -7.71
N VAL A 300 -28.86 -15.34 -8.96
CA VAL A 300 -29.71 -15.74 -10.10
C VAL A 300 -29.92 -17.25 -10.14
N ASN A 301 -28.83 -18.03 -10.12
CA ASN A 301 -28.89 -19.49 -10.21
C ASN A 301 -29.46 -20.14 -8.94
N ALA A 302 -29.43 -19.42 -7.80
CA ALA A 302 -30.19 -19.77 -6.61
C ALA A 302 -31.72 -19.70 -6.83
N GLY A 303 -32.17 -19.16 -7.96
CA GLY A 303 -33.57 -19.04 -8.36
C GLY A 303 -34.30 -17.85 -7.74
N CYS A 304 -33.60 -17.02 -6.96
CA CYS A 304 -34.21 -15.91 -6.26
C CYS A 304 -34.26 -14.61 -7.06
N HIS A 305 -33.32 -14.33 -7.97
CA HIS A 305 -33.29 -13.09 -8.75
C HIS A 305 -33.23 -13.23 -10.29
N PRO A 306 -33.89 -14.22 -10.94
CA PRO A 306 -33.77 -14.43 -12.39
C PRO A 306 -34.62 -13.48 -13.27
N GLY A 307 -35.30 -12.48 -12.69
CA GLY A 307 -36.28 -11.65 -13.40
C GLY A 307 -37.75 -12.04 -13.19
N GLY A 308 -38.01 -12.85 -12.15
CA GLY A 308 -39.36 -13.23 -11.71
C GLY A 308 -39.43 -13.69 -10.25
N GLY A 309 -38.35 -13.50 -9.48
CA GLY A 309 -38.24 -13.63 -8.04
C GLY A 309 -37.39 -12.46 -7.53
N GLY A 310 -37.61 -12.04 -6.28
CA GLY A 310 -37.03 -10.79 -5.73
C GLY A 310 -37.68 -9.53 -6.33
N PRO A 311 -37.48 -8.33 -5.75
CA PRO A 311 -38.09 -7.10 -6.27
C PRO A 311 -37.56 -6.70 -7.66
N MET A 312 -36.45 -7.29 -8.11
CA MET A 312 -35.77 -6.98 -9.37
C MET A 312 -34.95 -8.18 -9.90
N SER A 313 -34.59 -8.10 -11.18
CA SER A 313 -33.71 -9.06 -11.85
C SER A 313 -32.24 -8.71 -11.61
N LEU A 314 -31.45 -9.71 -11.21
CA LEU A 314 -29.97 -9.63 -11.17
C LEU A 314 -29.33 -10.47 -12.29
N ALA A 315 -30.11 -10.86 -13.30
CA ALA A 315 -29.61 -11.55 -14.47
C ALA A 315 -28.74 -10.62 -15.35
N ALA A 316 -27.74 -11.21 -16.00
CA ALA A 316 -26.88 -10.51 -16.95
C ALA A 316 -27.71 -9.76 -18.00
N GLY A 317 -27.33 -8.50 -18.26
CA GLY A 317 -28.05 -7.60 -19.17
C GLY A 317 -29.22 -6.82 -18.56
N ALA A 318 -29.59 -7.08 -17.29
CA ALA A 318 -30.57 -6.28 -16.55
C ALA A 318 -30.06 -5.82 -15.17
N ALA A 319 -29.07 -6.51 -14.62
CA ALA A 319 -28.61 -6.27 -13.26
C ALA A 319 -28.03 -4.87 -13.04
N TYR A 320 -27.17 -4.38 -13.94
CA TYR A 320 -26.53 -3.06 -13.78
C TYR A 320 -27.57 -1.94 -13.63
N ASP A 321 -28.49 -1.84 -14.59
CA ASP A 321 -29.57 -0.83 -14.60
C ASP A 321 -30.51 -0.93 -13.40
N ASN A 322 -30.69 -2.13 -12.83
CA ASN A 322 -31.51 -2.33 -11.64
C ASN A 322 -30.76 -2.01 -10.33
N LEU A 323 -29.42 -1.98 -10.37
CA LEU A 323 -28.58 -1.78 -9.20
C LEU A 323 -28.08 -0.34 -9.12
N VAL A 324 -27.32 0.11 -10.11
CA VAL A 324 -26.50 1.32 -10.01
C VAL A 324 -27.33 2.59 -10.22
N ASN A 325 -27.29 3.51 -9.25
CA ASN A 325 -28.14 4.72 -9.19
C ASN A 325 -29.65 4.43 -9.24
N ALA A 326 -30.05 3.19 -8.92
CA ALA A 326 -31.43 2.76 -8.99
C ALA A 326 -32.04 2.83 -7.59
N ALA A 327 -33.10 3.60 -7.44
CA ALA A 327 -33.78 3.75 -6.15
C ALA A 327 -34.23 2.39 -5.58
N SER A 328 -33.96 2.18 -4.29
CA SER A 328 -34.48 1.04 -3.55
C SER A 328 -35.76 1.39 -2.77
N ASN A 329 -36.37 0.38 -2.13
CA ASN A 329 -37.46 0.60 -1.17
C ASN A 329 -36.99 1.04 0.22
N TYR A 330 -35.67 1.16 0.44
CA TYR A 330 -35.07 1.53 1.72
C TYR A 330 -34.69 3.01 1.80
N GLY A 331 -34.95 3.80 0.74
CA GLY A 331 -34.68 5.24 0.73
C GLY A 331 -33.24 5.64 0.38
N ILE A 332 -32.40 4.65 0.07
CA ILE A 332 -31.07 4.78 -0.56
C ILE A 332 -31.05 3.98 -1.87
N ASP A 333 -30.01 4.12 -2.67
CA ASP A 333 -29.90 3.40 -3.94
C ASP A 333 -29.53 1.93 -3.74
N ASN A 334 -29.90 1.07 -4.70
CA ASN A 334 -29.52 -0.34 -4.64
C ASN A 334 -28.00 -0.49 -4.67
N VAL A 335 -27.33 0.36 -5.45
CA VAL A 335 -25.90 0.67 -5.43
C VAL A 335 -25.73 2.17 -5.63
N GLU A 336 -25.16 2.85 -4.62
CA GLU A 336 -24.68 4.23 -4.68
C GLU A 336 -23.19 4.20 -5.09
N PRO A 337 -22.83 4.67 -6.29
CA PRO A 337 -21.44 4.72 -6.73
C PRO A 337 -20.55 5.49 -5.76
N GLY A 338 -19.46 4.86 -5.31
CA GLY A 338 -18.49 5.45 -4.39
C GLY A 338 -18.87 5.36 -2.91
N ASP A 339 -19.98 4.70 -2.57
CA ASP A 339 -20.42 4.57 -1.18
C ASP A 339 -21.11 3.21 -0.92
N ALA A 340 -20.32 2.19 -0.60
CA ALA A 340 -20.84 0.87 -0.25
C ALA A 340 -21.72 0.90 1.00
N GLU A 341 -21.40 1.73 2.00
CA GLU A 341 -22.15 1.83 3.25
C GLU A 341 -23.56 2.41 3.04
N ASN A 342 -23.77 3.20 1.99
CA ASN A 342 -25.09 3.66 1.53
C ASN A 342 -25.64 2.87 0.34
N SER A 343 -25.18 1.64 0.12
CA SER A 343 -25.64 0.75 -0.96
C SER A 343 -26.41 -0.47 -0.43
N VAL A 344 -27.68 -0.63 -0.83
CA VAL A 344 -28.50 -1.78 -0.38
C VAL A 344 -27.87 -3.13 -0.72
N LEU A 345 -27.20 -3.26 -1.87
CA LEU A 345 -26.54 -4.51 -2.27
C LEU A 345 -25.52 -4.96 -1.22
N TRP A 346 -24.63 -4.06 -0.78
CA TRP A 346 -23.64 -4.32 0.26
C TRP A 346 -24.31 -4.70 1.58
N LEU A 347 -25.22 -3.85 2.06
CA LEU A 347 -25.93 -4.02 3.34
C LEU A 347 -26.69 -5.35 3.40
N LYS A 348 -27.27 -5.78 2.27
CA LYS A 348 -27.92 -7.08 2.13
C LYS A 348 -26.94 -8.25 2.21
N VAL A 349 -25.76 -8.19 1.60
CA VAL A 349 -24.82 -9.32 1.58
C VAL A 349 -24.06 -9.48 2.89
N VAL A 350 -23.79 -8.38 3.62
CA VAL A 350 -23.21 -8.43 4.96
C VAL A 350 -24.24 -8.75 6.06
N GLY A 351 -25.53 -8.54 5.76
CA GLY A 351 -26.63 -8.93 6.64
C GLY A 351 -26.98 -7.90 7.70
N ASP A 352 -26.96 -6.62 7.33
CA ASP A 352 -27.42 -5.54 8.19
C ASP A 352 -28.90 -5.77 8.60
N PRO A 353 -29.22 -5.75 9.91
CA PRO A 353 -30.56 -6.07 10.40
C PRO A 353 -31.63 -5.06 9.96
N ASP A 354 -31.27 -3.81 9.69
CA ASP A 354 -32.20 -2.76 9.23
C ASP A 354 -32.61 -2.97 7.76
N PHE A 355 -31.77 -3.68 7.01
CA PHE A 355 -32.02 -4.07 5.62
C PHE A 355 -32.60 -5.49 5.51
N GLY A 356 -33.04 -6.10 6.61
CA GLY A 356 -33.72 -7.39 6.64
C GLY A 356 -32.76 -8.59 6.58
N ASN A 357 -33.21 -9.71 6.02
CA ASN A 357 -32.39 -10.93 6.02
C ASN A 357 -31.21 -10.83 5.05
N ARG A 358 -30.05 -11.34 5.49
CA ARG A 358 -28.82 -11.46 4.69
C ARG A 358 -29.04 -12.25 3.40
N MET A 359 -28.44 -11.79 2.30
CA MET A 359 -28.41 -12.47 1.02
C MET A 359 -27.04 -13.13 0.76
N PRO A 360 -26.98 -14.33 0.15
CA PRO A 360 -28.10 -15.20 -0.24
C PRO A 360 -28.93 -15.69 0.96
N LEU A 361 -30.27 -15.67 0.81
CA LEU A 361 -31.22 -16.01 1.89
C LEU A 361 -31.14 -17.47 2.31
N PHE A 362 -30.87 -18.35 1.34
CA PHE A 362 -30.72 -19.78 1.53
C PHE A 362 -29.33 -20.18 1.08
N GLY A 363 -28.67 -21.04 1.86
CA GLY A 363 -27.32 -21.52 1.58
C GLY A 363 -26.23 -20.78 2.36
N ALA A 364 -24.99 -20.97 1.91
CA ALA A 364 -23.84 -20.30 2.50
C ALA A 364 -23.90 -18.78 2.23
N ALA A 365 -23.28 -18.01 3.12
CA ALA A 365 -22.97 -16.62 2.81
C ALA A 365 -22.05 -16.56 1.59
N LEU A 366 -22.01 -15.41 0.94
CA LEU A 366 -20.86 -15.10 0.07
C LEU A 366 -19.58 -15.24 0.88
N SER A 367 -18.50 -15.67 0.23
CA SER A 367 -17.17 -15.63 0.87
C SER A 367 -16.78 -14.18 1.15
N GLN A 368 -15.81 -13.99 2.04
CA GLN A 368 -15.27 -12.67 2.29
C GLN A 368 -14.74 -12.04 1.00
N GLU A 369 -14.06 -12.82 0.15
CA GLU A 369 -13.59 -12.32 -1.16
C GLU A 369 -14.74 -11.83 -2.04
N GLN A 370 -15.85 -12.58 -2.10
CA GLN A 370 -17.01 -12.17 -2.89
C GLN A 370 -17.68 -10.91 -2.34
N THR A 371 -17.78 -10.76 -1.01
CA THR A 371 -18.31 -9.53 -0.43
C THR A 371 -17.36 -8.36 -0.68
N ASP A 372 -16.05 -8.57 -0.55
CA ASP A 372 -15.02 -7.55 -0.78
C ASP A 372 -15.05 -7.09 -2.24
N MET A 373 -15.21 -8.03 -3.19
CA MET A 373 -15.37 -7.68 -4.60
C MET A 373 -16.55 -6.73 -4.84
N ILE A 374 -17.71 -7.00 -4.22
CA ILE A 374 -18.88 -6.11 -4.31
C ILE A 374 -18.53 -4.73 -3.75
N ARG A 375 -17.93 -4.68 -2.55
CA ARG A 375 -17.57 -3.42 -1.90
C ARG A 375 -16.61 -2.61 -2.76
N ASP A 376 -15.54 -3.24 -3.24
CA ASP A 376 -14.49 -2.60 -4.05
C ASP A 376 -15.04 -2.05 -5.36
N TRP A 377 -15.91 -2.81 -6.03
CA TRP A 377 -16.58 -2.33 -7.24
C TRP A 377 -17.46 -1.11 -6.95
N ILE A 378 -18.22 -1.13 -5.84
CA ILE A 378 -19.08 0.00 -5.46
C ILE A 378 -18.24 1.23 -5.12
N ASP A 379 -17.27 1.09 -4.21
CA ASP A 379 -16.42 2.19 -3.72
C ASP A 379 -15.56 2.78 -4.84
N ALA A 380 -15.22 2.01 -5.87
CA ALA A 380 -14.56 2.50 -7.08
C ALA A 380 -15.51 3.18 -8.10
N GLY A 381 -16.75 3.48 -7.71
CA GLY A 381 -17.73 4.19 -8.54
C GLY A 381 -18.63 3.29 -9.39
N ALA A 382 -18.71 1.99 -9.06
CA ALA A 382 -19.66 1.03 -9.64
C ALA A 382 -19.72 1.05 -11.17
N LEU A 383 -18.57 1.06 -11.84
CA LEU A 383 -18.48 1.20 -13.31
C LEU A 383 -19.02 -0.03 -14.04
N ASP A 384 -19.68 0.18 -15.20
CA ASP A 384 -20.04 -0.88 -16.16
C ASP A 384 -18.90 -1.08 -17.16
N ASN A 385 -17.92 -1.90 -16.80
CA ASN A 385 -16.65 -2.06 -17.53
C ASN A 385 -16.28 -3.51 -17.87
#